data_AF-A0A2N1MZT8-F1
#
_entry.id   AF-A0A2N1MZT8-F1
#
_cell.length_a   1.000
_cell.length_b   1.000
_cell.length_c   1.000
_cell.angle_alpha   90.00
_cell.angle_beta   90.00
_cell.angle_gamma   90.00
#
_symmetry.space_group_name_H-M   'P 1'
#
loop_
_entity.id
_entity.type
_entity.pdbx_description
1 polymer ?
#
loop_
_entity_poly.entity_id
_entity_poly.type
_entity_poly.pdbx_seq_one_letter_code
_entity_poly.pdbx_strand_id
1 'polypeptide(L)'
;MPKFAVREWDELISGPISMGEQDQRVFAHADLPAVNDKLSITLRLKIHNHSSNWSAVFHKGTEDFIRTPLLQLTKNKSALHARFTANWNSDVGVYEPDDGLLLNRWYHIAYTLSDPEKRLDIYIDGEWIGFYGISKIKVRKVIFNDGPLYIGRAHSSLGFNGEISNVRYFNWRLSPEEVIEDYFDESQKKPIVYGSKIALAHVCTGKYLSTKGIKYDLGRNVQQHYMVICDGQELDLKNDVWTIIGANGISIKEGDPVSLNNIIGFKHQATGCYLNSHGTNYGRVTPMSKQQQVTMCSDRDSNNDWVIRRYNSTTSYDVGHLMNGDIISLFHIRTNKPALYSNAILLGDGTQEVSCYGDGSENNNKWRIEIIN
;
A
#
# COMPACT_ATOMS: atom_id res chain seq x y z
N MET A 1 -2.67 28.91 7.31
CA MET A 1 -1.30 28.38 7.21
C MET A 1 -1.37 27.15 6.33
N PRO A 2 -0.57 27.05 5.24
CA PRO A 2 -0.57 25.86 4.43
C PRO A 2 -0.09 24.70 5.32
N LYS A 3 -0.95 23.71 5.52
CA LYS A 3 -0.57 22.45 6.15
C LYS A 3 0.64 21.93 5.37
N PHE A 4 1.68 21.46 6.08
CA PHE A 4 2.79 20.73 5.48
C PHE A 4 2.22 19.73 4.46
N ALA A 5 2.72 19.75 3.22
CA ALA A 5 2.30 18.80 2.20
C ALA A 5 2.77 17.41 2.64
N VAL A 6 1.89 16.67 3.31
CA VAL A 6 2.14 15.28 3.67
C VAL A 6 2.25 14.52 2.36
N ARG A 7 3.40 13.88 2.13
CA ARG A 7 3.56 12.93 1.03
C ARG A 7 2.68 11.73 1.36
N GLU A 8 1.65 11.55 0.57
CA GLU A 8 0.66 10.49 0.73
C GLU A 8 0.58 9.70 -0.57
N TRP A 9 0.45 8.39 -0.43
CA TRP A 9 0.28 7.48 -1.55
C TRP A 9 -0.62 6.33 -1.16
N ASP A 10 -1.30 5.77 -2.16
CA ASP A 10 -2.15 4.58 -2.00
C ASP A 10 -1.78 3.52 -3.03
N GLU A 11 -1.77 2.26 -2.60
CA GLU A 11 -1.75 1.10 -3.49
C GLU A 11 -3.19 0.76 -3.88
N LEU A 12 -3.57 1.08 -5.10
CA LEU A 12 -4.92 0.93 -5.64
C LEU A 12 -5.18 -0.50 -6.13
N ILE A 13 -4.14 -1.17 -6.64
CA ILE A 13 -4.17 -2.58 -7.05
C ILE A 13 -2.86 -3.20 -6.56
N SER A 14 -2.93 -4.16 -5.63
CA SER A 14 -1.74 -4.82 -5.10
C SER A 14 -1.29 -5.99 -6.00
N GLY A 15 -2.09 -7.06 -6.08
CA GLY A 15 -1.76 -8.27 -6.83
C GLY A 15 -2.09 -8.19 -8.33
N PRO A 16 -1.58 -9.12 -9.14
CA PRO A 16 -1.90 -9.19 -10.57
C PRO A 16 -3.37 -9.53 -10.80
N ILE A 17 -4.01 -8.73 -11.64
CA ILE A 17 -5.36 -8.98 -12.15
C ILE A 17 -5.32 -9.01 -13.68
N SER A 18 -6.16 -9.85 -14.28
CA SER A 18 -6.39 -9.85 -15.73
C SER A 18 -7.33 -8.71 -16.12
N MET A 19 -7.05 -8.08 -17.27
CA MET A 19 -7.84 -7.01 -17.86
C MET A 19 -8.08 -7.29 -19.34
N GLY A 20 -9.33 -7.24 -19.78
CA GLY A 20 -9.73 -7.19 -21.17
C GLY A 20 -10.06 -5.76 -21.64
N GLU A 21 -10.30 -5.59 -22.93
CA GLU A 21 -10.50 -4.27 -23.56
C GLU A 21 -11.74 -3.51 -23.06
N GLN A 22 -12.71 -4.21 -22.47
CA GLN A 22 -13.92 -3.61 -21.88
C GLN A 22 -13.82 -3.43 -20.37
N ASP A 23 -12.79 -3.99 -19.73
CA ASP A 23 -12.66 -3.98 -18.28
C ASP A 23 -12.20 -2.61 -17.77
N GLN A 24 -12.73 -2.23 -16.62
CA GLN A 24 -12.49 -0.95 -15.99
C GLN A 24 -12.47 -1.10 -14.47
N ARG A 25 -11.46 -0.50 -13.83
CA ARG A 25 -11.50 -0.17 -12.39
C ARG A 25 -11.64 1.34 -12.24
N VAL A 26 -12.48 1.77 -11.31
CA VAL A 26 -12.76 3.19 -11.07
C VAL A 26 -12.44 3.50 -9.62
N PHE A 27 -11.62 4.52 -9.41
CA PHE A 27 -11.29 5.06 -8.10
C PHE A 27 -11.84 6.47 -8.00
N ALA A 28 -12.72 6.73 -7.02
CA ALA A 28 -13.30 8.06 -6.84
C ALA A 28 -12.22 9.05 -6.42
N HIS A 29 -12.36 10.31 -6.82
CA HIS A 29 -11.36 11.32 -6.48
C HIS A 29 -11.14 11.49 -4.97
N ALA A 30 -12.21 11.38 -4.18
CA ALA A 30 -12.16 11.49 -2.72
C ALA A 30 -11.37 10.35 -2.04
N ASP A 31 -11.17 9.23 -2.74
CA ASP A 31 -10.43 8.06 -2.23
C ASP A 31 -8.95 8.08 -2.65
N LEU A 32 -8.53 9.12 -3.40
CA LEU A 32 -7.16 9.27 -3.85
C LEU A 32 -6.41 10.32 -3.01
N PRO A 33 -5.10 10.14 -2.79
CA PRO A 33 -4.26 11.16 -2.18
C PRO A 33 -4.46 12.54 -2.84
N ALA A 34 -4.64 13.57 -2.01
CA ALA A 34 -4.95 14.91 -2.50
C ALA A 34 -3.76 15.51 -3.27
N VAL A 35 -3.98 15.83 -4.55
CA VAL A 35 -2.97 16.42 -5.44
C VAL A 35 -3.15 17.92 -5.54
N ASN A 36 -2.06 18.66 -5.35
CA ASN A 36 -2.04 20.10 -5.56
C ASN A 36 -1.46 20.46 -6.94
N ASP A 37 -0.20 20.13 -7.19
CA ASP A 37 0.55 20.61 -8.36
C ASP A 37 1.51 19.57 -8.95
N LYS A 38 1.49 18.33 -8.45
CA LYS A 38 2.33 17.22 -8.88
C LYS A 38 1.73 15.89 -8.45
N LEU A 39 2.01 14.85 -9.22
CA LEU A 39 1.60 13.48 -8.91
C LEU A 39 2.51 12.47 -9.60
N SER A 40 2.46 11.22 -9.15
CA SER A 40 3.00 10.10 -9.89
C SER A 40 2.04 8.92 -9.89
N ILE A 41 2.12 8.09 -10.92
CA ILE A 41 1.48 6.77 -10.94
C ILE A 41 2.55 5.77 -11.34
N THR A 42 2.72 4.72 -10.52
CA THR A 42 3.52 3.55 -10.89
C THR A 42 2.61 2.34 -11.01
N LEU A 43 2.99 1.39 -11.87
CA LEU A 43 2.26 0.15 -12.10
C LEU A 43 3.15 -0.89 -12.76
N ARG A 44 2.76 -2.16 -12.65
CA ARG A 44 3.25 -3.21 -13.54
C ARG A 44 2.23 -3.52 -14.62
N LEU A 45 2.70 -3.67 -15.84
CA LEU A 45 1.88 -3.99 -16.99
C LEU A 45 2.48 -5.14 -17.78
N LYS A 46 1.62 -6.08 -18.19
CA LYS A 46 1.95 -7.13 -19.14
C LYS A 46 0.83 -7.21 -20.17
N ILE A 47 1.14 -6.95 -21.43
CA ILE A 47 0.15 -7.05 -22.52
C ILE A 47 0.21 -8.43 -23.18
N HIS A 48 -0.93 -8.99 -23.57
CA HIS A 48 -0.99 -10.30 -24.23
C HIS A 48 -1.09 -10.16 -25.76
N ASN A 49 -1.60 -9.03 -26.25
CA ASN A 49 -1.67 -8.71 -27.67
C ASN A 49 -1.45 -7.21 -27.92
N HIS A 50 -1.20 -6.87 -29.19
CA HIS A 50 -1.26 -5.49 -29.65
C HIS A 50 -2.66 -5.22 -30.20
N SER A 51 -3.23 -4.07 -29.83
CA SER A 51 -4.48 -3.59 -30.42
C SER A 51 -4.20 -2.85 -31.72
N SER A 52 -5.09 -2.98 -32.71
CA SER A 52 -5.06 -2.14 -33.91
C SER A 52 -5.48 -0.69 -33.63
N ASN A 53 -6.01 -0.42 -32.43
CA ASN A 53 -6.42 0.89 -31.94
C ASN A 53 -5.56 1.30 -30.73
N TRP A 54 -5.81 2.52 -30.25
CA TRP A 54 -5.24 3.02 -29.02
C TRP A 54 -5.91 2.35 -27.81
N SER A 55 -5.11 2.01 -26.80
CA SER A 55 -5.60 1.36 -25.58
C SER A 55 -5.28 2.21 -24.36
N ALA A 56 -6.27 2.48 -23.50
CA ALA A 56 -6.06 3.16 -22.24
C ALA A 56 -5.46 2.20 -21.20
N VAL A 57 -4.40 2.64 -20.51
CA VAL A 57 -3.87 2.00 -19.30
C VAL A 57 -4.48 2.65 -18.08
N PHE A 58 -4.43 3.98 -18.00
CA PHE A 58 -5.18 4.76 -17.02
C PHE A 58 -5.57 6.13 -17.56
N HIS A 59 -6.66 6.70 -17.02
CA HIS A 59 -7.17 8.02 -17.36
C HIS A 59 -7.80 8.66 -16.12
N LYS A 60 -7.41 9.89 -15.76
CA LYS A 60 -8.11 10.66 -14.72
C LYS A 60 -8.81 11.89 -15.29
N GLY A 61 -10.13 11.90 -15.16
CA GLY A 61 -10.98 13.02 -15.59
C GLY A 61 -12.41 12.62 -15.96
N THR A 62 -13.30 13.59 -16.02
CA THR A 62 -14.74 13.38 -16.26
C THR A 62 -15.11 13.21 -17.73
N GLU A 63 -14.19 13.47 -18.65
CA GLU A 63 -14.38 13.37 -20.11
C GLU A 63 -13.05 13.12 -20.82
N ASP A 64 -13.09 12.82 -22.13
CA ASP A 64 -11.92 12.45 -22.95
C ASP A 64 -10.80 13.52 -22.91
N PHE A 65 -11.15 14.81 -22.83
CA PHE A 65 -10.19 15.92 -22.91
C PHE A 65 -9.67 16.39 -21.55
N ILE A 66 -10.18 15.84 -20.45
CA ILE A 66 -9.66 16.05 -19.09
C ILE A 66 -8.84 14.82 -18.74
N ARG A 67 -7.52 14.93 -18.79
CA ARG A 67 -6.62 13.77 -18.83
C ARG A 67 -5.36 13.96 -18.00
N THR A 68 -5.48 14.54 -16.81
CA THR A 68 -4.36 14.73 -15.89
C THR A 68 -4.47 13.76 -14.70
N PRO A 69 -3.80 12.58 -14.74
CA PRO A 69 -2.95 12.07 -15.82
C PRO A 69 -3.66 11.09 -16.77
N LEU A 70 -3.04 10.82 -17.92
CA LEU A 70 -3.42 9.77 -18.88
C LEU A 70 -2.18 9.03 -19.38
N LEU A 71 -2.28 7.70 -19.43
CA LEU A 71 -1.35 6.84 -20.13
C LEU A 71 -2.13 5.92 -21.07
N GLN A 72 -1.76 5.96 -22.34
CA GLN A 72 -2.28 5.09 -23.38
C GLN A 72 -1.14 4.30 -24.03
N LEU A 73 -1.49 3.19 -24.64
CA LEU A 73 -0.67 2.41 -25.54
C LEU A 73 -1.05 2.77 -26.98
N THR A 74 -0.05 3.00 -27.82
CA THR A 74 -0.30 3.31 -29.22
C THR A 74 -0.71 2.08 -30.02
N LYS A 75 -1.41 2.32 -31.13
CA LYS A 75 -1.84 1.27 -32.05
C LYS A 75 -0.67 0.42 -32.55
N ASN A 76 -0.92 -0.86 -32.74
CA ASN A 76 -0.08 -1.90 -33.35
C ASN A 76 1.20 -2.29 -32.60
N LYS A 77 1.90 -1.36 -31.93
CA LYS A 77 3.16 -1.66 -31.21
C LYS A 77 3.07 -1.44 -29.70
N SER A 78 1.97 -0.86 -29.22
CA SER A 78 1.77 -0.61 -27.79
C SER A 78 2.90 0.20 -27.13
N ALA A 79 3.40 1.22 -27.83
CA ALA A 79 4.36 2.17 -27.25
C ALA A 79 3.66 3.13 -26.29
N LEU A 80 4.41 3.63 -25.31
CA LEU A 80 3.83 4.49 -24.27
C LEU A 80 3.45 5.86 -24.84
N HIS A 81 2.27 6.33 -24.47
CA HIS A 81 1.77 7.65 -24.82
C HIS A 81 1.17 8.32 -23.59
N ALA A 82 1.99 9.17 -22.99
CA ALA A 82 1.71 9.79 -21.71
C ALA A 82 1.24 11.23 -21.91
N ARG A 83 0.08 11.58 -21.34
CA ARG A 83 -0.59 12.87 -21.55
C ARG A 83 -1.07 13.52 -20.25
N PHE A 84 -1.16 14.85 -20.30
CA PHE A 84 -1.82 15.71 -19.33
C PHE A 84 -2.51 16.89 -20.00
N THR A 85 -3.52 17.43 -19.32
CA THR A 85 -4.23 18.65 -19.72
C THR A 85 -3.47 19.87 -19.20
N ALA A 86 -3.32 20.89 -20.06
CA ALA A 86 -2.67 22.15 -19.70
C ALA A 86 -3.44 23.36 -20.23
N ASN A 87 -3.15 24.55 -19.72
CA ASN A 87 -3.90 25.76 -20.08
C ASN A 87 -3.72 26.26 -21.53
N TRP A 88 -2.88 25.61 -22.34
CA TRP A 88 -2.68 25.95 -23.76
C TRP A 88 -3.05 24.81 -24.72
N ASN A 89 -3.16 23.58 -24.23
CA ASN A 89 -3.48 22.40 -25.01
C ASN A 89 -3.93 21.31 -24.02
N SER A 90 -5.01 20.60 -24.35
CA SER A 90 -5.41 19.45 -23.54
C SER A 90 -4.54 18.22 -23.78
N ASP A 91 -3.79 18.14 -24.89
CA ASP A 91 -3.01 16.97 -25.36
C ASP A 91 -1.50 17.11 -25.20
N VAL A 92 -1.03 17.38 -24.00
CA VAL A 92 0.41 17.64 -23.77
C VAL A 92 1.08 16.40 -23.22
N GLY A 93 2.28 16.06 -23.70
CA GLY A 93 3.12 15.06 -23.03
C GLY A 93 4.08 14.34 -24.00
N VAL A 94 4.35 13.08 -23.71
CA VAL A 94 5.33 12.25 -24.43
C VAL A 94 4.61 11.33 -25.42
N TYR A 95 5.05 11.33 -26.68
CA TYR A 95 4.51 10.48 -27.75
C TYR A 95 5.56 9.42 -28.09
N GLU A 96 5.26 8.14 -27.83
CA GLU A 96 6.09 6.99 -28.24
C GLU A 96 7.59 7.19 -27.97
N PRO A 97 8.02 7.25 -26.69
CA PRO A 97 9.43 7.45 -26.36
C PRO A 97 10.32 6.26 -26.77
N ASP A 98 9.73 5.11 -27.10
CA ASP A 98 10.41 3.85 -27.41
C ASP A 98 9.73 3.06 -28.56
N ASP A 99 10.22 1.85 -28.81
CA ASP A 99 9.76 0.96 -29.88
C ASP A 99 8.49 0.17 -29.54
N GLY A 100 7.95 0.30 -28.33
CA GLY A 100 6.79 -0.47 -27.86
C GLY A 100 7.10 -1.55 -26.85
N LEU A 101 6.06 -1.98 -26.12
CA LEU A 101 6.15 -3.05 -25.14
C LEU A 101 6.13 -4.42 -25.82
N LEU A 102 6.96 -5.35 -25.35
CA LEU A 102 6.92 -6.74 -25.80
C LEU A 102 5.72 -7.47 -25.19
N LEU A 103 5.14 -8.40 -25.95
CA LEU A 103 4.06 -9.24 -25.49
C LEU A 103 4.53 -10.21 -24.40
N ASN A 104 3.64 -10.48 -23.45
CA ASN A 104 3.80 -11.45 -22.37
C ASN A 104 5.01 -11.21 -21.45
N ARG A 105 5.54 -9.98 -21.43
CA ARG A 105 6.57 -9.53 -20.51
C ARG A 105 5.98 -8.52 -19.52
N TRP A 106 6.35 -8.67 -18.24
CA TRP A 106 6.05 -7.66 -17.24
C TRP A 106 7.03 -6.49 -17.35
N TYR A 107 6.49 -5.28 -17.31
CA TYR A 107 7.22 -4.03 -17.21
C TYR A 107 6.74 -3.28 -15.98
N HIS A 108 7.65 -2.67 -15.23
CA HIS A 108 7.31 -1.58 -14.32
C HIS A 108 7.28 -0.28 -15.11
N ILE A 109 6.23 0.52 -14.94
CA ILE A 109 6.05 1.80 -15.63
C ILE A 109 5.81 2.87 -14.59
N ALA A 110 6.58 3.96 -14.65
CA ALA A 110 6.35 5.14 -13.82
C ALA A 110 6.02 6.35 -14.69
N TYR A 111 4.92 7.02 -14.37
CA TYR A 111 4.51 8.33 -14.87
C TYR A 111 4.70 9.35 -13.75
N THR A 112 5.52 10.38 -13.95
CA THR A 112 5.74 11.41 -12.92
C THR A 112 5.58 12.82 -13.50
N LEU A 113 4.67 13.63 -12.92
CA LEU A 113 4.30 14.95 -13.43
C LEU A 113 4.43 16.01 -12.35
N SER A 114 5.05 17.15 -12.70
CA SER A 114 5.19 18.29 -11.78
C SER A 114 5.00 19.61 -12.53
N ASP A 115 4.00 20.39 -12.12
CA ASP A 115 3.85 21.77 -12.57
C ASP A 115 4.98 22.66 -12.03
N PRO A 116 5.41 22.58 -10.75
CA PRO A 116 6.52 23.39 -10.25
C PRO A 116 7.84 23.15 -10.99
N GLU A 117 8.16 21.89 -11.28
CA GLU A 117 9.37 21.51 -12.02
C GLU A 117 9.16 21.56 -13.54
N LYS A 118 7.93 21.87 -13.98
CA LYS A 118 7.57 22.08 -15.38
C LYS A 118 7.94 20.90 -16.28
N ARG A 119 7.71 19.67 -15.83
CA ARG A 119 8.04 18.46 -16.60
C ARG A 119 7.15 17.25 -16.31
N LEU A 120 7.05 16.39 -17.31
CA LEU A 120 6.54 15.01 -17.24
C LEU A 120 7.70 14.07 -17.57
N ASP A 121 7.88 13.00 -16.80
CA ASP A 121 8.87 11.94 -17.04
C ASP A 121 8.21 10.57 -17.09
N ILE A 122 8.76 9.70 -17.94
CA ILE A 122 8.34 8.30 -18.10
C ILE A 122 9.53 7.38 -17.91
N TYR A 123 9.30 6.31 -17.16
CA TYR A 123 10.29 5.28 -16.88
C TYR A 123 9.74 3.90 -17.22
N ILE A 124 10.61 2.99 -17.66
CA ILE A 124 10.35 1.57 -17.77
C ILE A 124 11.42 0.81 -17.00
N ASP A 125 11.02 -0.12 -16.13
CA ASP A 125 11.93 -0.97 -15.34
C ASP A 125 12.99 -0.15 -14.57
N GLY A 126 12.59 1.02 -14.04
CA GLY A 126 13.47 1.97 -13.35
C GLY A 126 14.32 2.87 -14.27
N GLU A 127 14.39 2.60 -15.57
CA GLU A 127 15.16 3.38 -16.53
C GLU A 127 14.34 4.56 -17.09
N TRP A 128 14.94 5.75 -17.17
CA TRP A 128 14.29 6.94 -17.74
C TRP A 128 14.29 6.89 -19.27
N ILE A 129 13.12 6.70 -19.87
CA ILE A 129 12.99 6.49 -21.32
C ILE A 129 12.55 7.75 -22.08
N GLY A 130 11.99 8.75 -21.39
CA GLY A 130 11.52 9.95 -22.06
C GLY A 130 10.91 10.99 -21.13
N PHE A 131 10.80 12.22 -21.64
CA PHE A 131 10.23 13.33 -20.90
C PHE A 131 9.59 14.38 -21.80
N TYR A 132 8.76 15.22 -21.20
CA TYR A 132 8.25 16.43 -21.82
C TYR A 132 8.52 17.64 -20.92
N GLY A 133 9.30 18.60 -21.41
CA GLY A 133 9.55 19.88 -20.74
C GLY A 133 8.50 20.94 -21.10
N ILE A 134 7.93 21.60 -20.09
CA ILE A 134 6.98 22.69 -20.27
C ILE A 134 7.74 24.01 -20.46
N SER A 135 7.69 24.56 -21.68
CA SER A 135 8.26 25.88 -21.98
C SER A 135 7.35 27.03 -21.54
N LYS A 136 7.79 28.29 -21.71
CA LYS A 136 7.03 29.50 -21.29
C LYS A 136 6.56 29.42 -19.82
N ILE A 137 7.47 29.05 -18.92
CA ILE A 137 7.21 28.65 -17.52
C ILE A 137 6.39 29.64 -16.67
N LYS A 138 6.38 30.93 -17.03
CA LYS A 138 5.62 31.97 -16.32
C LYS A 138 4.12 31.92 -16.62
N VAL A 139 3.71 31.42 -17.79
CA VAL A 139 2.32 31.47 -18.26
C VAL A 139 1.70 30.10 -18.47
N ARG A 140 2.54 29.08 -18.70
CA ARG A 140 2.09 27.71 -18.95
C ARG A 140 1.99 26.94 -17.63
N LYS A 141 0.81 26.37 -17.39
CA LYS A 141 0.49 25.58 -16.20
C LYS A 141 -0.21 24.29 -16.58
N VAL A 142 0.12 23.22 -15.86
CA VAL A 142 -0.65 21.97 -15.84
C VAL A 142 -2.01 22.24 -15.20
N ILE A 143 -3.06 21.61 -15.71
CA ILE A 143 -4.40 21.64 -15.14
C ILE A 143 -4.67 20.26 -14.52
N PHE A 144 -4.68 20.20 -13.20
CA PHE A 144 -5.15 19.04 -12.44
C PHE A 144 -6.68 19.04 -12.36
N ASN A 145 -7.27 17.88 -12.07
CA ASN A 145 -8.72 17.71 -12.03
C ASN A 145 -9.17 16.80 -10.89
N ASP A 146 -10.44 16.96 -10.54
CA ASP A 146 -11.11 16.25 -9.44
C ASP A 146 -11.98 15.10 -9.97
N GLY A 147 -11.76 14.66 -11.22
CA GLY A 147 -12.47 13.53 -11.81
C GLY A 147 -11.97 12.18 -11.26
N PRO A 148 -12.72 11.09 -11.44
CA PRO A 148 -12.28 9.76 -11.03
C PRO A 148 -11.05 9.30 -11.84
N LEU A 149 -10.27 8.38 -11.27
CA LEU A 149 -9.20 7.67 -11.95
C LEU A 149 -9.74 6.33 -12.47
N TYR A 150 -9.63 6.13 -13.77
CA TYR A 150 -9.95 4.90 -14.47
C TYR A 150 -8.66 4.13 -14.74
N ILE A 151 -8.67 2.82 -14.49
CA ILE A 151 -7.63 1.86 -14.90
C ILE A 151 -8.25 0.90 -15.92
N GLY A 152 -7.62 0.74 -17.08
CA GLY A 152 -8.19 0.07 -18.25
C GLY A 152 -9.03 1.02 -19.10
N ARG A 153 -10.24 0.59 -19.50
CA ARG A 153 -11.16 1.37 -20.35
C ARG A 153 -11.54 2.71 -19.70
N ALA A 154 -11.62 3.78 -20.50
CA ALA A 154 -12.09 5.09 -20.05
C ALA A 154 -12.75 5.85 -21.20
N HIS A 155 -13.97 6.37 -20.96
CA HIS A 155 -14.72 7.16 -21.94
C HIS A 155 -14.80 6.48 -23.32
N SER A 156 -14.30 7.14 -24.37
CA SER A 156 -14.25 6.61 -25.73
C SER A 156 -13.10 5.62 -25.98
N SER A 157 -12.11 5.56 -25.07
CA SER A 157 -10.92 4.72 -25.19
C SER A 157 -11.14 3.32 -24.62
N LEU A 158 -10.96 2.30 -25.45
CA LEU A 158 -10.91 0.90 -25.00
C LEU A 158 -9.66 0.62 -24.17
N GLY A 159 -9.70 -0.43 -23.35
CA GLY A 159 -8.56 -0.90 -22.56
C GLY A 159 -7.54 -1.72 -23.37
N PHE A 160 -6.58 -2.30 -22.67
CA PHE A 160 -5.64 -3.30 -23.20
C PHE A 160 -6.10 -4.71 -22.82
N ASN A 161 -5.60 -5.73 -23.54
CA ASN A 161 -5.74 -7.12 -23.14
C ASN A 161 -4.42 -7.58 -22.49
N GLY A 162 -4.47 -7.96 -21.20
CA GLY A 162 -3.28 -8.31 -20.45
C GLY A 162 -3.50 -8.46 -18.95
N GLU A 163 -2.44 -8.21 -18.19
CA GLU A 163 -2.41 -8.24 -16.74
C GLU A 163 -1.82 -6.91 -16.20
N ILE A 164 -2.33 -6.46 -15.06
CA ILE A 164 -1.83 -5.27 -14.36
C ILE A 164 -1.73 -5.56 -12.86
N SER A 165 -0.70 -5.03 -12.22
CA SER A 165 -0.50 -5.14 -10.77
C SER A 165 0.18 -3.89 -10.22
N ASN A 166 0.27 -3.79 -8.89
CA ASN A 166 1.01 -2.74 -8.17
C ASN A 166 0.69 -1.31 -8.66
N VAL A 167 -0.58 -1.02 -8.93
CA VAL A 167 -0.98 0.33 -9.32
C VAL A 167 -0.94 1.23 -8.09
N ARG A 168 0.01 2.16 -8.04
CA ARG A 168 0.21 3.09 -6.94
C ARG A 168 0.01 4.51 -7.42
N TYR A 169 -0.62 5.32 -6.56
CA TYR A 169 -0.88 6.73 -6.84
C TYR A 169 -0.23 7.58 -5.76
N PHE A 170 0.61 8.52 -6.17
CA PHE A 170 1.41 9.38 -5.28
C PHE A 170 0.98 10.83 -5.46
N ASN A 171 0.79 11.57 -4.36
CA ASN A 171 0.51 13.01 -4.42
C ASN A 171 1.76 13.88 -4.62
N TRP A 172 2.90 13.27 -4.96
CA TRP A 172 4.13 13.95 -5.33
C TRP A 172 4.74 13.39 -6.60
N ARG A 173 5.67 14.15 -7.18
CA ARG A 173 6.51 13.68 -8.29
C ARG A 173 7.64 12.83 -7.70
N LEU A 174 7.65 11.53 -8.00
CA LEU A 174 8.75 10.64 -7.64
C LEU A 174 10.05 11.12 -8.31
N SER A 175 11.14 11.13 -7.55
CA SER A 175 12.48 11.32 -8.11
C SER A 175 12.93 10.06 -8.88
N PRO A 176 13.97 10.13 -9.73
CA PRO A 176 14.55 8.95 -10.36
C PRO A 176 14.94 7.87 -9.34
N GLU A 177 15.49 8.27 -8.19
CA GLU A 177 15.87 7.35 -7.10
C GLU A 177 14.63 6.70 -6.48
N GLU A 178 13.58 7.47 -6.20
CA GLU A 178 12.32 6.93 -5.67
C GLU A 178 11.62 5.98 -6.68
N VAL A 179 11.74 6.23 -7.99
CA VAL A 179 11.26 5.31 -9.03
C VAL A 179 12.07 4.02 -9.04
N ILE A 180 13.39 4.10 -8.90
CA ILE A 180 14.27 2.95 -8.81
C ILE A 180 13.96 2.13 -7.55
N GLU A 181 13.74 2.78 -6.40
CA GLU A 181 13.34 2.13 -5.16
C GLU A 181 11.98 1.42 -5.30
N ASP A 182 10.98 2.08 -5.89
CA ASP A 182 9.66 1.50 -6.16
C ASP A 182 9.76 0.27 -7.09
N TYR A 183 10.58 0.34 -8.13
CA TYR A 183 10.88 -0.78 -9.02
C TYR A 183 11.59 -1.94 -8.32
N PHE A 184 12.60 -1.65 -7.48
CA PHE A 184 13.35 -2.68 -6.78
C PHE A 184 12.53 -3.35 -5.67
N ASP A 185 11.75 -2.58 -4.90
CA ASP A 185 10.87 -3.14 -3.88
C ASP A 185 9.81 -4.06 -4.52
N GLU A 186 9.33 -3.73 -5.72
CA GLU A 186 8.44 -4.60 -6.48
C GLU A 186 9.11 -5.83 -7.09
N SER A 187 10.22 -5.65 -7.79
CA SER A 187 10.95 -6.75 -8.43
C SER A 187 11.55 -7.72 -7.40
N GLN A 188 11.68 -7.28 -6.14
CA GLN A 188 12.15 -8.06 -5.01
C GLN A 188 11.11 -8.22 -3.90
N LYS A 189 9.80 -8.22 -4.17
CA LYS A 189 8.81 -8.63 -3.15
C LYS A 189 9.14 -10.05 -2.70
N LYS A 190 9.86 -10.15 -1.58
CA LYS A 190 10.30 -11.41 -0.98
C LYS A 190 9.08 -12.07 -0.33
N PRO A 191 8.84 -13.37 -0.57
CA PRO A 191 7.80 -14.07 0.16
C PRO A 191 8.16 -14.04 1.65
N ILE A 192 7.17 -13.71 2.47
CA ILE A 192 7.31 -13.82 3.90
C ILE A 192 7.09 -15.29 4.26
N VAL A 193 8.07 -15.85 4.95
CA VAL A 193 8.09 -17.25 5.36
C VAL A 193 7.99 -17.35 6.87
N TYR A 194 7.60 -18.50 7.38
CA TYR A 194 7.67 -18.73 8.81
C TYR A 194 9.13 -18.64 9.29
N GLY A 195 9.35 -17.92 10.39
CA GLY A 195 10.69 -17.54 10.88
C GLY A 195 11.21 -16.20 10.36
N SER A 196 10.55 -15.56 9.38
CA SER A 196 10.91 -14.20 8.96
C SER A 196 10.80 -13.22 10.12
N LYS A 197 11.83 -12.39 10.27
CA LYS A 197 11.79 -11.19 11.11
C LYS A 197 11.11 -10.08 10.32
N ILE A 198 10.13 -9.43 10.93
CA ILE A 198 9.31 -8.41 10.32
C ILE A 198 9.10 -7.24 11.26
N ALA A 199 8.79 -6.07 10.70
CA ALA A 199 8.16 -4.95 11.38
C ALA A 199 6.75 -4.73 10.82
N LEU A 200 5.88 -4.13 11.63
CA LEU A 200 4.53 -3.76 11.24
C LEU A 200 4.38 -2.24 11.33
N ALA A 201 4.38 -1.57 10.19
CA ALA A 201 4.18 -0.12 10.12
C ALA A 201 2.70 0.20 9.98
N HIS A 202 2.16 1.02 10.87
CA HIS A 202 0.81 1.54 10.75
C HIS A 202 0.74 2.54 9.59
N VAL A 203 -0.05 2.23 8.55
CA VAL A 203 -0.01 2.96 7.28
C VAL A 203 -0.40 4.44 7.45
N CYS A 204 -1.40 4.72 8.28
CA CYS A 204 -1.91 6.09 8.43
C CYS A 204 -0.91 7.03 9.14
N THR A 205 -0.03 6.51 9.98
CA THR A 205 0.88 7.33 10.81
C THR A 205 2.36 7.07 10.53
N GLY A 206 2.70 6.03 9.78
CA GLY A 206 4.05 5.56 9.55
C GLY A 206 4.75 5.00 10.79
N LYS A 207 4.03 4.84 11.91
CA LYS A 207 4.61 4.38 13.18
C LYS A 207 4.65 2.87 13.29
N TYR A 208 5.66 2.31 13.96
CA TYR A 208 5.82 0.87 14.06
C TYR A 208 5.14 0.29 15.29
N LEU A 209 4.56 -0.91 15.14
CA LEU A 209 4.04 -1.71 16.24
C LEU A 209 5.19 -2.11 17.16
N SER A 210 5.16 -1.58 18.38
CA SER A 210 6.31 -1.54 19.28
C SER A 210 5.91 -1.82 20.73
N THR A 211 6.91 -1.85 21.61
CA THR A 211 6.73 -1.86 23.06
C THR A 211 7.80 -1.05 23.77
N LYS A 212 7.41 -0.35 24.84
CA LYS A 212 8.34 0.27 25.80
C LYS A 212 8.55 -0.58 27.05
N GLY A 213 8.05 -1.81 27.07
CA GLY A 213 8.10 -2.69 28.25
C GLY A 213 7.21 -2.22 29.41
N ILE A 214 6.26 -1.32 29.14
CA ILE A 214 5.26 -0.87 30.12
C ILE A 214 4.28 -2.02 30.38
N LYS A 215 3.95 -2.29 31.64
CA LYS A 215 3.00 -3.35 32.01
C LYS A 215 1.61 -2.76 32.27
N TYR A 216 0.57 -3.51 31.93
CA TYR A 216 -0.77 -3.21 32.44
C TYR A 216 -0.85 -3.57 33.92
N ASP A 217 -1.38 -2.64 34.74
CA ASP A 217 -1.67 -2.92 36.14
C ASP A 217 -3.01 -3.66 36.27
N LEU A 218 -2.97 -4.99 36.11
CA LEU A 218 -4.13 -5.87 36.23
C LEU A 218 -4.22 -6.56 37.61
N GLY A 219 -3.43 -6.11 38.60
CA GLY A 219 -3.40 -6.68 39.95
C GLY A 219 -2.39 -7.83 40.14
N ARG A 220 -2.12 -8.18 41.42
CA ARG A 220 -0.97 -9.02 41.86
C ARG A 220 -0.92 -10.47 41.35
N ASN A 221 -1.99 -10.99 40.76
CA ASN A 221 -2.12 -12.40 40.34
C ASN A 221 -2.42 -12.59 38.86
N VAL A 222 -2.26 -11.55 38.04
CA VAL A 222 -2.47 -11.65 36.58
C VAL A 222 -1.13 -11.81 35.88
N GLN A 223 -1.09 -12.68 34.87
CA GLN A 223 0.07 -12.87 33.99
C GLN A 223 0.60 -11.51 33.51
N GLN A 224 1.92 -11.41 33.35
CA GLN A 224 2.56 -10.15 32.99
C GLN A 224 2.23 -9.81 31.53
N HIS A 225 1.30 -8.88 31.36
CA HIS A 225 0.90 -8.35 30.06
C HIS A 225 1.60 -7.01 29.82
N TYR A 226 2.47 -6.98 28.83
CA TYR A 226 3.12 -5.75 28.40
C TYR A 226 2.24 -5.02 27.39
N MET A 227 2.21 -3.70 27.46
CA MET A 227 1.49 -2.85 26.54
C MET A 227 2.19 -2.87 25.18
N VAL A 228 1.39 -3.06 24.14
CA VAL A 228 1.78 -2.85 22.75
C VAL A 228 1.28 -1.48 22.34
N ILE A 229 2.13 -0.74 21.63
CA ILE A 229 1.91 0.64 21.22
C ILE A 229 2.37 0.81 19.77
N CYS A 230 2.14 1.99 19.21
CA CYS A 230 2.83 2.45 18.01
C CYS A 230 3.82 3.57 18.38
N ASP A 231 5.09 3.41 18.00
CA ASP A 231 6.15 4.39 18.30
C ASP A 231 7.11 4.61 17.13
N GLY A 232 7.74 5.79 17.12
CA GLY A 232 8.71 6.20 16.09
C GLY A 232 8.13 6.27 14.67
N GLN A 233 8.85 6.87 13.73
CA GLN A 233 8.67 6.62 12.28
C GLN A 233 9.95 6.01 11.68
N GLU A 234 11.00 5.94 12.50
CA GLU A 234 12.25 5.25 12.20
C GLU A 234 12.22 3.91 12.94
N LEU A 235 12.65 2.85 12.26
CA LEU A 235 12.61 1.49 12.78
C LEU A 235 13.58 1.31 13.96
N ASP A 236 13.06 0.89 15.11
CA ASP A 236 13.84 0.45 16.26
C ASP A 236 13.97 -1.08 16.27
N LEU A 237 15.16 -1.57 15.89
CA LEU A 237 15.46 -3.01 15.82
C LEU A 237 15.31 -3.77 17.15
N LYS A 238 15.23 -3.07 18.29
CA LYS A 238 15.05 -3.68 19.60
C LYS A 238 13.57 -3.87 19.95
N ASN A 239 12.73 -2.90 19.61
CA ASN A 239 11.35 -2.82 20.12
C ASN A 239 10.29 -3.08 19.05
N ASP A 240 10.65 -3.01 17.77
CA ASP A 240 9.69 -3.05 16.66
C ASP A 240 9.71 -4.38 15.89
N VAL A 241 10.63 -5.29 16.25
CA VAL A 241 10.89 -6.50 15.47
C VAL A 241 10.12 -7.69 16.03
N TRP A 242 9.37 -8.33 15.15
CA TRP A 242 8.56 -9.51 15.40
C TRP A 242 9.03 -10.66 14.51
N THR A 243 8.88 -11.90 14.96
CA THR A 243 9.10 -13.10 14.16
C THR A 243 7.75 -13.72 13.86
N ILE A 244 7.49 -14.06 12.59
CA ILE A 244 6.29 -14.80 12.22
C ILE A 244 6.44 -16.26 12.62
N ILE A 245 5.47 -16.74 13.40
CA ILE A 245 5.40 -18.13 13.85
C ILE A 245 4.05 -18.74 13.49
N GLY A 246 3.92 -20.04 13.66
CA GLY A 246 2.67 -20.77 13.41
C GLY A 246 1.66 -20.52 14.52
N ALA A 247 0.40 -20.80 14.21
CA ALA A 247 -0.67 -20.83 15.19
C ALA A 247 -0.30 -21.69 16.42
N ASN A 248 -0.94 -21.40 17.54
CA ASN A 248 -0.75 -22.15 18.77
C ASN A 248 -1.01 -23.65 18.56
N GLY A 249 -0.09 -24.48 19.07
CA GLY A 249 -0.16 -25.94 18.92
C GLY A 249 0.14 -26.49 17.51
N ILE A 250 0.40 -25.63 16.52
CA ILE A 250 0.73 -26.06 15.15
C ILE A 250 2.24 -26.05 14.96
N SER A 251 2.78 -27.23 14.60
CA SER A 251 4.15 -27.34 14.12
C SER A 251 4.19 -26.97 12.64
N ILE A 252 5.10 -26.06 12.31
CA ILE A 252 5.34 -25.52 10.98
C ILE A 252 6.84 -25.57 10.72
N LYS A 253 7.23 -25.73 9.47
CA LYS A 253 8.63 -25.71 9.07
C LYS A 253 9.05 -24.26 8.78
N GLU A 254 10.12 -23.80 9.42
CA GLU A 254 10.72 -22.51 9.09
C GLU A 254 11.14 -22.49 7.62
N GLY A 255 10.92 -21.35 6.95
CA GLY A 255 11.15 -21.20 5.52
C GLY A 255 9.95 -21.52 4.63
N ASP A 256 8.89 -22.15 5.16
CA ASP A 256 7.66 -22.35 4.38
C ASP A 256 6.94 -21.01 4.17
N PRO A 257 6.44 -20.70 2.95
CA PRO A 257 5.68 -19.47 2.67
C PRO A 257 4.43 -19.34 3.54
N VAL A 258 4.22 -18.16 4.11
CA VAL A 258 3.02 -17.84 4.89
C VAL A 258 1.90 -17.56 3.89
N SER A 259 0.85 -18.39 3.91
CA SER A 259 -0.31 -18.17 3.04
C SER A 259 -1.29 -17.17 3.67
N LEU A 260 -1.91 -16.32 2.84
CA LEU A 260 -2.99 -15.45 3.26
C LEU A 260 -4.17 -16.26 3.80
N ASN A 261 -4.89 -15.71 4.77
CA ASN A 261 -5.95 -16.37 5.52
C ASN A 261 -5.50 -17.52 6.45
N ASN A 262 -4.20 -17.82 6.54
CA ASN A 262 -3.70 -18.72 7.58
C ASN A 262 -3.76 -18.07 8.96
N ILE A 263 -3.96 -18.93 9.95
CA ILE A 263 -3.78 -18.58 11.36
C ILE A 263 -2.30 -18.68 11.69
N ILE A 264 -1.77 -17.62 12.29
CA ILE A 264 -0.36 -17.47 12.63
C ILE A 264 -0.23 -16.84 14.03
N GLY A 265 0.99 -16.73 14.52
CA GLY A 265 1.33 -15.91 15.67
C GLY A 265 2.52 -14.99 15.39
N PHE A 266 2.74 -14.04 16.29
CA PHE A 266 3.89 -13.15 16.26
C PHE A 266 4.65 -13.26 17.57
N LYS A 267 5.97 -13.41 17.49
CA LYS A 267 6.87 -13.43 18.65
C LYS A 267 7.77 -12.21 18.61
N HIS A 268 7.72 -11.36 19.63
CA HIS A 268 8.61 -10.21 19.72
C HIS A 268 10.06 -10.67 19.88
N GLN A 269 10.97 -10.11 19.08
CA GLN A 269 12.34 -10.58 18.94
C GLN A 269 13.14 -10.44 20.24
N ALA A 270 13.08 -9.28 20.89
CA ALA A 270 13.93 -9.00 22.05
C ALA A 270 13.43 -9.65 23.34
N THR A 271 12.11 -9.76 23.52
CA THR A 271 11.51 -10.26 24.78
C THR A 271 11.07 -11.71 24.69
N GLY A 272 10.92 -12.25 23.49
CA GLY A 272 10.38 -13.60 23.24
C GLY A 272 8.89 -13.77 23.57
N CYS A 273 8.20 -12.69 23.96
CA CYS A 273 6.77 -12.70 24.24
C CYS A 273 5.95 -12.71 22.95
N TYR A 274 4.71 -13.19 23.01
CA TYR A 274 3.81 -13.33 21.87
C TYR A 274 2.81 -12.18 21.83
N LEU A 275 2.47 -11.72 20.62
CA LEU A 275 1.39 -10.76 20.41
C LEU A 275 0.07 -11.41 20.84
N ASN A 276 -0.66 -10.72 21.71
CA ASN A 276 -1.76 -11.28 22.47
C ASN A 276 -2.94 -10.32 22.53
N SER A 277 -4.16 -10.85 22.48
CA SER A 277 -5.35 -10.10 22.82
C SER A 277 -6.37 -10.96 23.54
N HIS A 278 -7.34 -10.36 24.22
CA HIS A 278 -8.35 -11.06 25.00
C HIS A 278 -9.63 -10.26 25.08
N GLY A 279 -10.73 -10.88 25.48
CA GLY A 279 -11.99 -10.18 25.70
C GLY A 279 -11.87 -9.03 26.72
N THR A 280 -12.83 -8.12 26.68
CA THR A 280 -12.86 -6.88 27.48
C THR A 280 -13.43 -7.06 28.88
N ASN A 281 -13.76 -8.30 29.27
CA ASN A 281 -14.29 -8.65 30.59
C ASN A 281 -13.35 -8.14 31.70
N TYR A 282 -13.92 -7.79 32.86
CA TYR A 282 -13.17 -7.32 34.03
C TYR A 282 -12.39 -6.01 33.78
N GLY A 283 -12.88 -5.14 32.89
CA GLY A 283 -12.25 -3.84 32.64
C GLY A 283 -10.92 -3.92 31.90
N ARG A 284 -10.65 -5.04 31.23
CA ARG A 284 -9.44 -5.26 30.42
C ARG A 284 -9.54 -4.52 29.08
N VAL A 285 -9.54 -3.21 29.16
CA VAL A 285 -9.68 -2.28 28.03
C VAL A 285 -8.52 -1.31 27.97
N THR A 286 -8.24 -0.77 26.79
CA THR A 286 -7.15 0.18 26.60
C THR A 286 -7.37 1.45 27.45
N PRO A 287 -6.31 2.14 27.90
CA PRO A 287 -6.44 3.24 28.85
C PRO A 287 -7.26 4.42 28.33
N MET A 288 -7.10 4.77 27.05
CA MET A 288 -7.71 5.97 26.46
C MET A 288 -9.02 5.66 25.75
N SER A 289 -9.02 4.78 24.75
CA SER A 289 -10.24 4.52 23.93
C SER A 289 -11.21 3.54 24.57
N LYS A 290 -10.82 2.85 25.64
CA LYS A 290 -11.61 1.77 26.28
C LYS A 290 -11.97 0.63 25.31
N GLN A 291 -11.13 0.41 24.29
CA GLN A 291 -11.26 -0.70 23.34
C GLN A 291 -10.55 -1.96 23.84
N GLN A 292 -10.64 -3.06 23.08
CA GLN A 292 -9.98 -4.30 23.42
C GLN A 292 -8.45 -4.13 23.41
N GLN A 293 -7.78 -4.58 24.48
CA GLN A 293 -6.34 -4.43 24.62
C GLN A 293 -5.57 -5.34 23.66
N VAL A 294 -4.45 -4.82 23.17
CA VAL A 294 -3.39 -5.60 22.52
C VAL A 294 -2.17 -5.56 23.43
N THR A 295 -1.62 -6.74 23.68
CA THR A 295 -0.60 -6.95 24.72
C THR A 295 0.46 -7.91 24.21
N MET A 296 1.55 -8.02 24.97
CA MET A 296 2.48 -9.13 24.84
C MET A 296 2.48 -9.97 26.12
N CYS A 297 2.46 -11.29 25.97
CA CYS A 297 2.55 -12.23 27.08
C CYS A 297 3.57 -13.34 26.80
N SER A 298 4.10 -13.96 27.85
CA SER A 298 5.06 -15.08 27.73
C SER A 298 4.40 -16.40 27.36
N ASP A 299 3.12 -16.55 27.68
CA ASP A 299 2.39 -17.80 27.50
C ASP A 299 1.92 -17.92 26.06
N ARG A 300 2.04 -19.14 25.51
CA ARG A 300 1.57 -19.46 24.16
C ARG A 300 0.26 -20.22 24.26
N ASP A 301 -0.83 -19.58 23.86
CA ASP A 301 -2.17 -20.15 23.80
C ASP A 301 -2.98 -19.57 22.63
N SER A 302 -4.27 -19.91 22.55
CA SER A 302 -5.19 -19.44 21.51
C SER A 302 -5.46 -17.91 21.48
N ASN A 303 -5.04 -17.15 22.50
CA ASN A 303 -5.07 -15.68 22.49
C ASN A 303 -3.94 -15.07 21.65
N ASN A 304 -3.00 -15.90 21.19
CA ASN A 304 -1.90 -15.47 20.32
C ASN A 304 -2.16 -15.76 18.85
N ASP A 305 -3.35 -16.27 18.51
CA ASP A 305 -3.73 -16.67 17.16
C ASP A 305 -4.37 -15.52 16.39
N TRP A 306 -3.72 -15.13 15.30
CA TRP A 306 -4.13 -14.06 14.40
C TRP A 306 -4.31 -14.60 12.99
N VAL A 307 -5.32 -14.12 12.27
CA VAL A 307 -5.40 -14.34 10.82
C VAL A 307 -4.94 -13.08 10.08
N ILE A 308 -4.02 -13.26 9.14
CA ILE A 308 -3.58 -12.21 8.23
C ILE A 308 -4.46 -12.23 6.98
N ARG A 309 -4.93 -11.06 6.56
CA ARG A 309 -5.51 -10.84 5.24
C ARG A 309 -4.86 -9.62 4.60
N ARG A 310 -4.72 -9.60 3.27
CA ARG A 310 -4.45 -8.34 2.58
C ARG A 310 -5.61 -7.39 2.82
N TYR A 311 -5.29 -6.13 3.06
CA TYR A 311 -6.30 -5.09 3.17
C TYR A 311 -6.96 -4.92 1.79
N ASN A 312 -8.27 -5.17 1.72
CA ASN A 312 -9.06 -4.97 0.52
C ASN A 312 -10.43 -4.44 0.94
N SER A 313 -10.87 -3.35 0.31
CA SER A 313 -12.21 -2.77 0.54
C SER A 313 -13.35 -3.62 -0.02
N THR A 314 -13.01 -4.63 -0.84
CA THR A 314 -13.96 -5.58 -1.43
C THR A 314 -13.74 -6.98 -0.86
N THR A 315 -14.83 -7.65 -0.50
CA THR A 315 -14.90 -8.87 0.32
C THR A 315 -14.36 -10.16 -0.30
N SER A 316 -13.58 -10.09 -1.39
CA SER A 316 -12.97 -11.29 -1.97
C SER A 316 -11.79 -11.74 -1.10
N TYR A 317 -11.88 -12.96 -0.58
CA TYR A 317 -10.77 -13.65 0.11
C TYR A 317 -9.60 -13.77 -0.87
N ASP A 318 -8.63 -12.87 -0.76
CA ASP A 318 -7.41 -12.94 -1.55
C ASP A 318 -6.65 -14.24 -1.21
N VAL A 319 -6.17 -14.92 -2.23
CA VAL A 319 -5.49 -16.23 -2.14
C VAL A 319 -4.05 -16.09 -2.61
N GLY A 320 -3.10 -16.68 -1.89
CA GLY A 320 -1.68 -16.63 -2.22
C GLY A 320 -0.80 -16.53 -0.99
N HIS A 321 0.48 -16.19 -1.20
CA HIS A 321 1.44 -16.00 -0.13
C HIS A 321 1.55 -14.53 0.27
N LEU A 322 1.84 -14.32 1.56
CA LEU A 322 2.16 -13.02 2.12
C LEU A 322 3.52 -12.57 1.61
N MET A 323 3.61 -11.32 1.17
CA MET A 323 4.83 -10.77 0.59
C MET A 323 5.32 -9.57 1.40
N ASN A 324 6.63 -9.29 1.32
CA ASN A 324 7.19 -8.04 1.83
C ASN A 324 6.43 -6.83 1.25
N GLY A 325 6.15 -5.84 2.09
CA GLY A 325 5.47 -4.60 1.71
C GLY A 325 3.96 -4.72 1.53
N ASP A 326 3.34 -5.90 1.73
CA ASP A 326 1.89 -6.04 1.64
C ASP A 326 1.19 -5.18 2.70
N ILE A 327 0.12 -4.48 2.30
CA ILE A 327 -0.82 -3.86 3.24
C ILE A 327 -1.82 -4.90 3.71
N ILE A 328 -1.91 -5.09 5.02
CA ILE A 328 -2.66 -6.15 5.67
C ILE A 328 -3.60 -5.62 6.75
N SER A 329 -4.59 -6.45 7.07
CA SER A 329 -5.34 -6.39 8.32
C SER A 329 -5.09 -7.68 9.12
N LEU A 330 -4.91 -7.51 10.42
CA LEU A 330 -4.64 -8.58 11.38
C LEU A 330 -5.87 -8.78 12.26
N PHE A 331 -6.44 -9.98 12.30
CA PHE A 331 -7.66 -10.23 13.06
C PHE A 331 -7.43 -11.23 14.19
N HIS A 332 -7.87 -10.87 15.39
CA HIS A 332 -7.70 -11.74 16.55
C HIS A 332 -8.75 -12.86 16.58
N ILE A 333 -8.34 -14.12 16.45
CA ILE A 333 -9.26 -15.24 16.22
C ILE A 333 -10.23 -15.45 17.38
N ARG A 334 -9.72 -15.51 18.62
CA ARG A 334 -10.50 -15.97 19.77
C ARG A 334 -11.64 -15.03 20.17
N THR A 335 -11.52 -13.73 19.89
CA THR A 335 -12.51 -12.73 20.31
C THR A 335 -13.44 -12.31 19.18
N ASN A 336 -13.78 -13.24 18.28
CA ASN A 336 -14.66 -13.01 17.12
C ASN A 336 -14.06 -12.06 16.06
N LYS A 337 -12.74 -12.14 15.83
CA LYS A 337 -12.03 -11.48 14.72
C LYS A 337 -12.14 -9.94 14.66
N PRO A 338 -12.00 -9.18 15.77
CA PRO A 338 -11.76 -7.75 15.66
C PRO A 338 -10.37 -7.50 15.07
N ALA A 339 -10.24 -6.44 14.26
CA ALA A 339 -9.00 -6.11 13.58
C ALA A 339 -8.04 -5.31 14.48
N LEU A 340 -6.73 -5.51 14.31
CA LEU A 340 -5.69 -4.69 14.91
C LEU A 340 -5.85 -3.24 14.43
N TYR A 341 -5.83 -2.33 15.38
CA TYR A 341 -6.23 -0.95 15.17
C TYR A 341 -5.27 -0.01 15.90
N SER A 342 -4.91 1.09 15.26
CA SER A 342 -4.27 2.22 15.91
C SER A 342 -4.77 3.52 15.27
N ASN A 343 -4.74 4.61 16.02
CA ASN A 343 -5.17 5.91 15.51
C ASN A 343 -4.29 7.02 16.09
N ALA A 344 -4.68 8.28 15.83
CA ALA A 344 -3.95 9.44 16.32
C ALA A 344 -4.13 9.73 17.84
N ILE A 345 -4.77 8.84 18.62
CA ILE A 345 -4.87 8.99 20.07
C ILE A 345 -3.51 8.70 20.69
N LEU A 346 -2.98 9.68 21.41
CA LEU A 346 -1.70 9.60 22.08
C LEU A 346 -1.86 9.23 23.55
N LEU A 347 -0.96 8.37 24.02
CA LEU A 347 -0.70 8.12 25.44
C LEU A 347 0.12 9.28 26.02
N GLY A 348 0.22 9.34 27.36
CA GLY A 348 0.89 10.44 28.06
C GLY A 348 2.38 10.64 27.71
N ASP A 349 3.01 9.65 27.08
CA ASP A 349 4.40 9.68 26.64
C ASP A 349 4.56 9.95 25.13
N GLY A 350 3.48 10.31 24.42
CA GLY A 350 3.48 10.62 22.99
C GLY A 350 3.39 9.40 22.05
N THR A 351 3.30 8.19 22.61
CA THR A 351 3.09 6.96 21.82
C THR A 351 1.63 6.80 21.43
N GLN A 352 1.36 6.01 20.40
CA GLN A 352 -0.01 5.74 19.93
C GLN A 352 -0.56 4.49 20.60
N GLU A 353 -1.82 4.55 21.01
CA GLU A 353 -2.52 3.40 21.55
C GLU A 353 -2.78 2.37 20.43
N VAL A 354 -2.64 1.08 20.78
CA VAL A 354 -2.99 -0.04 19.91
C VAL A 354 -4.08 -0.87 20.57
N SER A 355 -5.08 -1.24 19.78
CA SER A 355 -6.27 -1.97 20.22
C SER A 355 -6.71 -3.00 19.18
N CYS A 356 -7.70 -3.81 19.54
CA CYS A 356 -8.51 -4.53 18.57
C CYS A 356 -9.88 -3.84 18.43
N TYR A 357 -10.22 -3.41 17.22
CA TYR A 357 -11.47 -2.72 16.93
C TYR A 357 -11.86 -2.85 15.45
N GLY A 358 -13.17 -2.90 15.20
CA GLY A 358 -13.74 -2.94 13.86
C GLY A 358 -13.60 -4.28 13.15
N ASP A 359 -14.11 -4.32 11.92
CA ASP A 359 -14.11 -5.46 11.01
C ASP A 359 -12.96 -5.41 9.98
N GLY A 360 -12.01 -4.48 10.16
CA GLY A 360 -10.86 -4.30 9.29
C GLY A 360 -11.10 -3.38 8.10
N SER A 361 -12.28 -2.77 7.95
CA SER A 361 -12.55 -1.88 6.80
C SER A 361 -11.95 -0.48 6.94
N GLU A 362 -11.56 -0.05 8.15
CA GLU A 362 -11.10 1.33 8.39
C GLU A 362 -9.63 1.54 7.98
N ASN A 363 -9.28 2.77 7.59
CA ASN A 363 -7.89 3.14 7.30
C ASN A 363 -6.94 2.91 8.49
N ASN A 364 -7.46 3.01 9.71
CA ASN A 364 -6.74 2.76 10.97
C ASN A 364 -6.48 1.25 11.24
N ASN A 365 -6.98 0.36 10.38
CA ASN A 365 -6.67 -1.07 10.39
C ASN A 365 -5.61 -1.47 9.34
N LYS A 366 -5.05 -0.51 8.60
CA LYS A 366 -4.04 -0.76 7.56
C LYS A 366 -2.65 -0.85 8.19
N TRP A 367 -2.00 -2.00 8.04
CA TRP A 367 -0.63 -2.24 8.47
C TRP A 367 0.21 -2.69 7.28
N ARG A 368 1.39 -2.10 7.07
CA ARG A 368 2.38 -2.61 6.13
C ARG A 368 3.28 -3.60 6.84
N ILE A 369 3.47 -4.77 6.27
CA ILE A 369 4.41 -5.76 6.79
C ILE A 369 5.75 -5.66 6.06
N GLU A 370 6.85 -5.52 6.80
CA GLU A 370 8.19 -5.27 6.25
C GLU A 370 9.18 -6.31 6.76
N ILE A 371 9.92 -6.98 5.89
CA ILE A 371 10.98 -7.92 6.26
C ILE A 371 12.19 -7.14 6.77
N ILE A 372 12.70 -7.57 7.93
CA ILE A 372 13.95 -7.07 8.50
C ILE A 372 15.07 -8.04 8.12
N ASN A 373 16.02 -7.55 7.31
CA ASN A 373 17.18 -8.34 6.85
C ASN A 373 18.27 -8.46 7.92
#